data_AF-A0A452Y046-F1
#
_entry.id   AF-A0A452Y046-F1
#
_cell.length_a   1.000
_cell.length_b   1.000
_cell.length_c   1.000
_cell.angle_alpha   90.00
_cell.angle_beta   90.00
_cell.angle_gamma   90.00
#
_symmetry.space_group_name_H-M   'P 1'
#
loop_
_entity.id
_entity.type
_entity.pdbx_description
1 polymer ?
#
loop_
_entity_poly.entity_id
_entity_poly.type
_entity_poly.pdbx_seq_one_letter_code
_entity_poly.pdbx_strand_id
1 'polypeptide(L)'
;RKKLARRLLFDKSANDEHERSILTKLKQQCGGQFTSKMEGMVTDLTVARDHQTKFEEFISTHPELNPGIDLAVTVLTTGFWPTYKSFDINLPAEMVRCVEVFKEFYQTRTKHRKLTWIYSLGICHITAKFEAKTIELIVTTYQV
;
A
#
# COMPACT_ATOMS: atom_id res chain seq x y z
N ARG A 1 -2.52 1.53 18.09
CA ARG A 1 -1.77 1.06 16.90
C ARG A 1 -2.59 0.20 15.94
N LYS A 2 -3.01 -1.05 16.26
CA LYS A 2 -3.79 -1.90 15.32
C LYS A 2 -5.05 -1.24 14.77
N LYS A 3 -5.84 -0.59 15.63
CA LYS A 3 -7.05 0.15 15.22
C LYS A 3 -6.73 1.31 14.26
N LEU A 4 -5.71 2.12 14.57
CA LEU A 4 -5.25 3.20 13.70
C LEU A 4 -4.78 2.65 12.34
N ALA A 5 -3.99 1.58 12.32
CA ALA A 5 -3.50 0.96 11.08
C ALA A 5 -4.66 0.56 10.16
N ARG A 6 -5.71 -0.03 10.73
CA ARG A 6 -6.90 -0.44 9.98
C ARG A 6 -7.63 0.78 9.39
N ARG A 7 -7.81 1.85 10.16
CA ARG A 7 -8.46 3.07 9.65
C ARG A 7 -7.64 3.71 8.53
N LEU A 8 -6.34 3.88 8.76
CA LEU A 8 -5.42 4.47 7.81
C LEU A 8 -5.35 3.71 6.45
N LEU A 9 -5.45 2.38 6.45
CA LEU A 9 -5.36 1.58 5.21
C LEU A 9 -6.71 1.34 4.51
N PHE A 10 -7.80 1.23 5.27
CA PHE A 10 -9.08 0.73 4.73
C PHE A 10 -10.23 1.71 4.86
N ASP A 11 -10.14 2.71 5.75
CA ASP A 11 -11.22 3.66 5.98
C ASP A 11 -10.98 4.94 5.18
N LYS A 12 -11.37 4.90 3.90
CA LYS A 12 -11.25 6.05 2.97
C LYS A 12 -12.09 7.27 3.40
N SER A 13 -13.00 7.11 4.37
CA SER A 13 -13.82 8.20 4.91
C SER A 13 -13.18 8.92 6.11
N ALA A 14 -12.04 8.42 6.60
CA ALA A 14 -11.33 9.03 7.70
C ALA A 14 -10.72 10.37 7.28
N ASN A 15 -10.95 11.41 8.08
CA ASN A 15 -10.36 12.72 7.85
C ASN A 15 -8.90 12.73 8.36
N ASP A 16 -7.94 12.90 7.45
CA ASP A 16 -6.50 12.97 7.73
C ASP A 16 -6.18 13.99 8.85
N GLU A 17 -6.86 15.14 8.87
CA GLU A 17 -6.67 16.19 9.87
C GLU A 17 -7.15 15.74 11.26
N HIS A 18 -8.25 14.97 11.32
CA HIS A 18 -8.72 14.42 12.59
C HIS A 18 -7.73 13.40 13.16
N GLU A 19 -7.17 12.52 12.33
CA GLU A 19 -6.16 11.55 12.79
C GLU A 19 -4.88 12.26 13.29
N ARG A 20 -4.45 13.33 12.61
CA ARG A 20 -3.35 14.19 13.07
C ARG A 20 -3.66 14.87 14.40
N SER A 21 -4.84 15.46 14.54
CA SER A 21 -5.27 16.12 15.79
C SER A 21 -5.31 15.15 16.97
N ILE A 22 -5.85 13.94 16.77
CA ILE A 22 -5.88 12.89 17.80
C ILE A 22 -4.45 12.48 18.20
N LEU A 23 -3.54 12.33 17.24
CA LEU A 23 -2.14 12.01 17.53
C LEU A 23 -1.44 13.12 18.32
N THR A 24 -1.67 14.39 17.98
CA THR A 24 -1.13 15.53 18.73
C THR A 24 -1.60 15.53 20.18
N LYS A 25 -2.90 15.30 20.42
CA LYS A 25 -3.45 15.20 21.78
C LYS A 25 -2.86 14.02 22.55
N LEU A 26 -2.73 12.85 21.92
CA LEU A 26 -2.10 11.69 22.54
C LEU A 26 -0.62 11.93 22.88
N LYS A 27 0.10 12.65 22.02
CA LYS A 27 1.50 13.02 22.26
C LYS A 27 1.64 13.93 23.47
N GLN A 28 0.74 14.90 23.63
CA GLN A 28 0.71 15.79 24.79
C GLN A 28 0.43 15.04 26.09
N GLN A 29 -0.50 14.08 26.08
CA GLN A 29 -0.92 13.36 27.28
C GLN A 29 0.01 12.18 27.65
N CYS A 30 0.58 11.49 26.66
CA CYS A 30 1.31 10.24 26.86
C CYS A 30 2.78 10.30 26.43
N GLY A 31 3.24 11.44 25.91
CA GLY A 31 4.62 11.66 25.47
C GLY A 31 4.94 11.12 24.06
N GLY A 32 6.01 11.64 23.47
CA GLY A 32 6.41 11.32 22.09
C GLY A 32 6.83 9.87 21.87
N GLN A 33 7.38 9.19 22.88
CA GLN A 33 7.75 7.78 22.75
C GLN A 33 6.52 6.88 22.53
N PHE A 34 5.38 7.25 23.12
CA PHE A 34 4.13 6.50 22.96
C PHE A 34 3.57 6.61 21.54
N THR A 35 3.65 7.81 20.95
CA THR A 35 3.07 8.10 19.63
C THR A 35 4.03 7.85 18.46
N SER A 36 5.33 7.75 18.70
CA SER A 36 6.39 7.64 17.67
C SER A 36 6.04 6.68 16.52
N LYS A 37 5.60 5.45 16.82
CA LYS A 37 5.24 4.47 15.78
C LYS A 37 3.98 4.85 14.99
N MET A 38 3.03 5.50 15.64
CA MET A 38 1.79 5.95 14.99
C MET A 38 2.02 7.20 14.13
N GLU A 39 2.90 8.11 14.58
CA GLU A 39 3.39 9.23 13.77
C GLU A 39 4.08 8.70 12.50
N GLY A 40 4.95 7.70 12.64
CA GLY A 40 5.60 7.04 11.50
C GLY A 40 4.62 6.43 10.49
N MET A 41 3.51 5.84 10.95
CA MET A 41 2.46 5.32 10.05
C MET A 41 1.80 6.43 9.22
N VAL A 42 1.55 7.60 9.83
CA VAL A 42 0.99 8.75 9.11
C VAL A 42 2.00 9.33 8.12
N THR A 43 3.27 9.38 8.49
CA THR A 43 4.35 9.80 7.59
C THR A 43 4.44 8.88 6.37
N ASP A 44 4.42 7.55 6.57
CA ASP A 44 4.45 6.58 5.46
C ASP A 44 3.32 6.84 4.45
N LEU A 45 2.08 7.09 4.92
CA LEU A 45 0.96 7.39 4.03
C LEU A 45 1.04 8.76 3.36
N THR A 46 1.64 9.74 4.03
CA THR A 46 1.86 11.07 3.44
C THR A 46 2.84 10.96 2.26
N VAL A 47 3.88 10.15 2.40
CA VAL A 47 4.92 9.94 1.37
C VAL A 47 4.45 8.94 0.30
N ALA A 48 3.49 8.07 0.60
CA ALA A 48 2.99 7.07 -0.35
C ALA A 48 2.47 7.68 -1.66
N ARG A 49 1.79 8.84 -1.61
CA ARG A 49 1.28 9.53 -2.81
C ARG A 49 2.43 9.95 -3.73
N ASP A 50 3.47 10.57 -3.16
CA ASP A 50 4.66 10.98 -3.90
C ASP A 50 5.41 9.76 -4.50
N HIS A 51 5.54 8.68 -3.74
CA HIS A 51 6.10 7.42 -4.26
C HIS A 51 5.30 6.85 -5.43
N GLN A 52 3.97 6.90 -5.35
CA GLN A 52 3.08 6.41 -6.41
C GLN A 52 3.23 7.25 -7.69
N THR A 53 3.22 8.59 -7.58
CA THR A 53 3.43 9.48 -8.74
C THR A 53 4.78 9.22 -9.41
N LYS A 54 5.84 9.05 -8.61
CA LYS A 54 7.19 8.71 -9.11
C LYS A 54 7.25 7.35 -9.80
N PHE A 55 6.43 6.40 -9.37
CA PHE A 55 6.33 5.09 -10.02
C PHE A 55 5.60 5.22 -11.36
N GLU A 56 4.52 5.99 -11.43
CA GLU A 56 3.79 6.26 -12.68
C GLU A 56 4.69 6.99 -13.71
N GLU A 57 5.50 7.95 -13.27
CA GLU A 57 6.54 8.59 -14.10
C GLU A 57 7.59 7.58 -14.61
N PHE A 58 8.01 6.64 -13.75
CA PHE A 58 8.94 5.59 -14.16
C PHE A 58 8.35 4.67 -15.24
N ILE A 59 7.07 4.30 -15.12
CA ILE A 59 6.38 3.50 -16.16
C ILE A 59 6.19 4.29 -17.45
N SER A 60 5.89 5.59 -17.39
CA SER A 60 5.71 6.40 -18.60
C SER A 60 7.01 6.56 -19.40
N THR A 61 8.15 6.57 -18.71
CA THR A 61 9.48 6.62 -19.31
C THR A 61 10.00 5.27 -19.78
N HIS A 62 9.41 4.16 -19.32
CA HIS A 62 9.73 2.78 -19.70
C HIS A 62 8.48 2.00 -20.11
N PRO A 63 7.84 2.33 -21.26
CA PRO A 63 6.59 1.70 -21.68
C PRO A 63 6.68 0.18 -21.83
N GLU A 64 7.87 -0.35 -22.10
CA GLU A 64 8.17 -1.77 -22.20
C GLU A 64 8.01 -2.52 -20.86
N LEU A 65 8.12 -1.81 -19.74
CA LEU A 65 7.92 -2.36 -18.39
C LEU A 65 6.46 -2.29 -17.94
N ASN A 66 5.56 -1.71 -18.74
CA ASN A 66 4.15 -1.60 -18.37
C ASN A 66 3.53 -3.01 -18.24
N PRO A 67 3.03 -3.40 -17.05
CA PRO A 67 2.51 -4.74 -16.84
C PRO A 67 1.14 -4.98 -17.52
N GLY A 68 0.50 -3.93 -18.04
CA GLY A 68 -0.83 -3.99 -18.66
C GLY A 68 -1.99 -4.00 -17.65
N ILE A 69 -1.69 -3.78 -16.37
CA ILE A 69 -2.64 -3.66 -15.26
C ILE A 69 -2.28 -2.41 -14.46
N ASP A 70 -3.29 -1.64 -14.05
CA ASP A 70 -3.10 -0.49 -13.17
C ASP A 70 -2.65 -0.97 -11.77
N LEU A 71 -1.51 -0.44 -11.31
CA LEU A 71 -0.90 -0.82 -10.03
C LEU A 71 -0.73 0.41 -9.12
N ALA A 72 -1.33 0.34 -7.94
CA ALA A 72 -1.10 1.29 -6.85
C ALA A 72 -0.39 0.59 -5.68
N VAL A 73 0.75 1.13 -5.24
CA VAL A 73 1.57 0.53 -4.18
C VAL A 73 1.76 1.51 -3.03
N THR A 74 1.48 1.05 -1.82
CA THR A 74 1.76 1.79 -0.58
C THR A 74 2.90 1.10 0.17
N VAL A 75 4.03 1.79 0.33
CA VAL A 75 5.20 1.26 1.04
C VAL A 75 5.08 1.58 2.53
N LEU A 76 5.18 0.55 3.38
CA LEU A 76 5.01 0.66 4.83
C LEU A 76 6.34 0.34 5.55
N THR A 77 6.73 1.19 6.50
CA THR A 77 7.98 1.02 7.25
C THR A 77 7.84 -0.06 8.32
N THR A 78 8.69 -1.09 8.23
CA THR A 78 8.72 -2.17 9.23
C THR A 78 9.01 -1.60 10.62
N GLY A 79 8.22 -2.01 11.62
CA GLY A 79 8.35 -1.56 13.02
C GLY A 79 7.41 -0.42 13.42
N PHE A 80 6.90 0.37 12.47
CA PHE A 80 5.82 1.33 12.70
C PHE A 80 4.45 0.65 12.62
N TRP A 81 4.28 -0.22 11.64
CA TRP A 81 3.04 -0.94 11.41
C TRP A 81 2.93 -2.22 12.25
N PRO A 82 1.71 -2.71 12.53
CA PRO A 82 1.51 -4.04 13.09
C PRO A 82 2.16 -5.13 12.22
N THR A 83 2.51 -6.25 12.83
CA THR A 83 2.90 -7.44 12.07
C THR A 83 1.68 -8.02 11.36
N TYR A 84 1.79 -8.22 10.06
CA TYR A 84 0.79 -8.87 9.23
C TYR A 84 1.29 -10.27 8.86
N LYS A 85 0.38 -11.25 8.82
CA LYS A 85 0.72 -12.59 8.35
C LYS A 85 0.86 -12.55 6.83
N SER A 86 2.03 -12.94 6.33
CA SER A 86 2.25 -13.22 4.91
C SER A 86 2.20 -14.72 4.69
N PHE A 87 1.59 -15.12 3.58
CA PHE A 87 1.63 -16.48 3.07
C PHE A 87 2.19 -16.45 1.66
N ASP A 88 2.92 -17.50 1.29
CA ASP A 88 3.33 -17.67 -0.10
C ASP A 88 2.08 -18.04 -0.91
N ILE A 89 1.83 -17.28 -1.96
CA ILE A 89 0.71 -17.48 -2.86
C ILE A 89 1.21 -17.51 -4.29
N ASN A 90 0.53 -18.31 -5.12
CA ASN A 90 0.79 -18.34 -6.55
C ASN A 90 0.01 -17.22 -7.20
N LEU A 91 0.68 -16.10 -7.45
CA LEU A 91 0.10 -14.97 -8.17
C LEU A 91 -0.05 -15.29 -9.66
N PRO A 92 -1.10 -14.79 -10.33
CA PRO A 92 -1.17 -14.75 -11.79
C PRO A 92 0.05 -14.04 -12.39
N ALA A 93 0.43 -14.43 -13.61
CA ALA A 93 1.65 -13.96 -14.27
C ALA A 93 1.70 -12.43 -14.40
N GLU A 94 0.56 -11.80 -14.62
CA GLU A 94 0.41 -10.36 -14.73
C GLU A 94 0.71 -9.65 -13.39
N MET A 95 0.24 -10.23 -12.28
CA MET A 95 0.52 -9.70 -10.94
C MET A 95 1.97 -9.92 -10.51
N VAL A 96 2.59 -11.04 -10.94
CA VAL A 96 4.03 -11.27 -10.75
C VAL A 96 4.83 -10.17 -11.46
N ARG A 97 4.47 -9.85 -12.71
CA ARG A 97 5.11 -8.77 -13.47
C ARG A 97 4.98 -7.42 -12.76
N CYS A 98 3.80 -7.09 -12.23
CA CYS A 98 3.61 -5.88 -11.40
C CYS A 98 4.58 -5.82 -10.21
N VAL A 99 4.75 -6.93 -9.50
CA VAL A 99 5.65 -7.05 -8.34
C VAL A 99 7.12 -6.84 -8.76
N GLU A 100 7.53 -7.42 -9.88
CA GLU A 100 8.90 -7.31 -10.41
C GLU A 100 9.24 -5.90 -10.87
N VAL A 101 8.34 -5.28 -11.64
CA VAL A 101 8.52 -3.92 -12.16
C VAL A 101 8.59 -2.90 -11.01
N PHE A 102 7.72 -3.03 -10.00
CA PHE A 102 7.80 -2.16 -8.83
C PHE A 102 9.10 -2.38 -8.03
N LYS A 103 9.57 -3.63 -7.95
CA LYS A 103 10.84 -3.95 -7.28
C LYS A 103 12.02 -3.28 -7.99
N GLU A 104 12.07 -3.33 -9.32
CA GLU A 104 13.09 -2.65 -10.12
C GLU A 104 13.08 -1.14 -9.87
N PHE A 105 11.92 -0.50 -9.98
CA PHE A 105 11.73 0.90 -9.64
C PHE A 105 12.26 1.23 -8.23
N TYR A 106 11.87 0.44 -7.23
CA TYR A 106 12.24 0.72 -5.84
C TYR A 106 13.74 0.54 -5.55
N GLN A 107 14.40 -0.38 -6.26
CA GLN A 107 15.84 -0.62 -6.16
C GLN A 107 16.66 0.53 -6.72
N THR A 108 16.19 1.24 -7.76
CA THR A 108 16.88 2.44 -8.28
C THR A 108 17.01 3.54 -7.22
N ARG A 109 16.06 3.62 -6.30
CA ARG A 109 15.98 4.66 -5.26
C ARG A 109 16.58 4.25 -3.93
N THR A 110 16.59 2.95 -3.62
CA THR A 110 17.03 2.46 -2.31
C THR A 110 17.99 1.27 -2.46
N LYS A 111 19.27 1.48 -2.10
CA LYS A 111 20.32 0.45 -2.27
C LYS A 111 20.35 -0.60 -1.15
N HIS A 112 19.72 -0.34 0.00
CA HIS A 112 19.84 -1.18 1.20
C HIS A 112 18.50 -1.55 1.85
N ARG A 113 17.39 -1.37 1.13
CA ARG A 113 16.05 -1.74 1.63
C ARG A 113 15.54 -2.98 0.91
N LYS A 114 14.97 -3.90 1.67
CA LYS A 114 14.28 -5.09 1.13
C LYS A 114 12.78 -4.88 1.26
N LEU A 115 12.06 -5.06 0.16
CA LEU A 115 10.60 -5.07 0.15
C LEU A 115 10.07 -6.47 0.50
N THR A 116 8.97 -6.49 1.24
CA THR A 116 8.17 -7.70 1.50
C THR A 116 6.72 -7.36 1.19
N TRP A 117 6.10 -8.12 0.30
CA TRP A 117 4.71 -7.90 -0.09
C TRP A 117 3.75 -8.50 0.94
N ILE A 118 2.73 -7.73 1.31
CA ILE A 118 1.71 -8.15 2.27
C ILE A 118 0.38 -8.25 1.55
N TYR A 119 0.16 -9.37 0.87
CA TYR A 119 -1.03 -9.59 0.03
C TYR A 119 -2.35 -9.56 0.83
N SER A 120 -2.31 -9.82 2.14
CA SER A 120 -3.49 -9.71 3.01
C SER A 120 -4.07 -8.30 3.12
N LEU A 121 -3.32 -7.27 2.71
CA LEU A 121 -3.77 -5.87 2.71
C LEU A 121 -4.14 -5.38 1.31
N GLY A 122 -3.89 -6.18 0.27
CA GLY A 122 -4.14 -5.83 -1.11
C GLY A 122 -5.60 -5.94 -1.49
N ILE A 123 -6.01 -5.07 -2.42
CA ILE A 123 -7.34 -5.04 -3.02
C ILE A 123 -7.14 -5.07 -4.54
N CYS A 124 -7.96 -5.87 -5.22
CA CYS A 124 -7.95 -6.01 -6.66
C CYS A 124 -9.33 -5.64 -7.20
N HIS A 125 -9.34 -4.92 -8.32
CA HIS A 125 -10.53 -4.59 -9.08
C HIS A 125 -10.56 -5.48 -10.32
N ILE A 126 -11.63 -6.26 -10.48
CA ILE A 126 -11.77 -7.23 -11.57
C ILE A 126 -13.05 -6.96 -12.34
N THR A 127 -12.90 -6.72 -13.62
CA THR A 127 -14.01 -6.68 -14.58
C THR A 127 -14.35 -8.10 -15.03
N ALA A 128 -15.44 -8.65 -14.53
CA ALA A 128 -15.95 -9.96 -14.93
C ALA A 128 -17.05 -9.82 -15.99
N LYS A 129 -16.84 -10.38 -17.18
CA LYS A 129 -17.83 -10.38 -18.27
C LYS A 129 -18.66 -11.66 -18.22
N PHE A 130 -19.92 -11.54 -17.80
CA PHE A 130 -20.89 -12.63 -17.86
C PHE A 130 -21.81 -12.45 -19.08
N GLU A 131 -22.44 -13.54 -19.52
CA GLU A 131 -23.36 -13.54 -20.67
C GLU A 131 -24.46 -12.48 -20.54
N ALA A 132 -25.01 -12.30 -19.33
CA ALA A 132 -26.06 -11.32 -19.08
C ALA A 132 -25.56 -9.88 -18.91
N LYS A 133 -24.38 -9.68 -18.29
CA LYS A 133 -23.81 -8.36 -18.02
C LYS A 133 -22.35 -8.43 -17.55
N THR A 134 -21.63 -7.33 -17.75
CA THR A 134 -20.33 -7.08 -17.11
C THR A 134 -20.52 -6.61 -15.67
N ILE A 135 -19.72 -7.13 -14.74
CA ILE A 135 -19.73 -6.78 -13.31
C ILE A 135 -18.31 -6.42 -12.87
N GLU A 136 -18.19 -5.31 -12.15
CA GLU A 136 -16.96 -4.93 -11.45
C GLU A 136 -16.94 -5.54 -10.04
N LEU A 137 -15.90 -6.30 -9.74
CA LEU A 137 -15.70 -6.95 -8.44
C LEU A 137 -14.53 -6.30 -7.72
N ILE A 138 -14.74 -5.99 -6.44
CA ILE A 138 -13.67 -5.55 -5.53
C ILE A 138 -13.38 -6.70 -4.60
N VAL A 139 -12.21 -7.31 -4.75
CA VAL A 139 -11.82 -8.51 -4.01
C VAL A 139 -10.47 -8.32 -3.35
N THR A 140 -10.16 -9.13 -2.35
CA THR A 140 -8.81 -9.19 -1.78
C THR A 140 -7.84 -9.89 -2.73
N THR A 141 -6.55 -9.63 -2.61
CA THR A 141 -5.54 -10.31 -3.45
C THR A 141 -5.58 -11.84 -3.34
N TYR A 142 -6.06 -12.40 -2.22
CA TYR A 142 -6.20 -13.85 -2.06
C TYR A 142 -7.40 -14.47 -2.78
N GLN A 143 -8.33 -13.65 -3.26
CA GLN A 143 -9.53 -14.09 -3.98
C GLN A 143 -9.35 -14.03 -5.51
N VAL A 144 -8.20 -13.54 -5.97
CA VAL A 144 -7.78 -13.51 -7.37
C VAL A 144 -7.03 -14.79 -7.67
#